data_AF-A0A3D2N4N7-F1
#
_entry.id   AF-A0A3D2N4N7-F1
#
_cell.length_a   1.000
_cell.length_b   1.000
_cell.length_c   1.000
_cell.angle_alpha   90.00
_cell.angle_beta   90.00
_cell.angle_gamma   90.00
#
_symmetry.space_group_name_H-M   'P 1'
#
loop_
_entity.id
_entity.type
_entity.pdbx_description
1 polymer ?
#
loop_
_entity_poly.entity_id
_entity_poly.type
_entity_poly.pdbx_seq_one_letter_code
_entity_poly.pdbx_strand_id
1 'polypeptide(L)'
;LKEGPGEDFANREKIAALLRFASTNTDESTQNVSLTDYVSRMQEGQDAIYYVAADNHVTAKNSPHIEVFRKKGIEVLLLSDRIDDWLMGHVNEFDGKPLKDIAKGELDLGDSTEEEKAELEAAKSENEGLLERLKAALDGRVSEVRPTLRLTDSPACLVVGEHELGAQMRRILEAAGQDLPDSDPILEVNTSHGLVKRMDSEQDEDRFADLALILLDQATLAQGSQLDDPASYVSRMNKLLVEMSA
;
A
#
# COMPACT_ATOMS: atom_id res chain seq x y z
N LEU A 1 -18.95 17.66 -7.17
CA LEU A 1 -19.49 16.29 -7.37
C LEU A 1 -18.93 15.32 -6.33
N LYS A 2 -17.61 15.20 -6.18
CA LYS A 2 -16.96 14.35 -5.15
C LYS A 2 -17.29 14.72 -3.68
N GLU A 3 -17.71 15.95 -3.40
CA GLU A 3 -18.22 16.34 -2.07
C GLU A 3 -19.62 15.75 -1.78
N GLY A 4 -20.41 15.51 -2.83
CA GLY A 4 -21.82 15.15 -2.74
C GLY A 4 -22.13 13.94 -1.86
N PRO A 5 -21.37 12.83 -1.90
CA PRO A 5 -21.63 11.68 -1.04
C PRO A 5 -21.57 11.94 0.48
N GLY A 6 -20.80 12.94 0.91
CA GLY A 6 -20.71 13.34 2.31
C GLY A 6 -21.67 14.47 2.71
N GLU A 7 -22.32 15.14 1.75
CA GLU A 7 -23.25 16.26 2.01
C GLU A 7 -24.71 15.93 1.68
N ASP A 8 -24.97 15.24 0.58
CA ASP A 8 -26.31 14.84 0.11
C ASP A 8 -26.51 13.33 0.25
N PHE A 9 -26.75 12.92 1.50
CA PHE A 9 -27.01 11.52 1.87
C PHE A 9 -28.21 10.92 1.10
N ALA A 10 -29.22 11.72 0.78
CA ALA A 10 -30.44 11.26 0.11
C ALA A 10 -30.20 10.88 -1.36
N ASN A 11 -29.19 11.48 -2.00
CA ASN A 11 -28.81 11.18 -3.39
C ASN A 11 -27.45 10.51 -3.52
N ARG A 12 -26.82 10.08 -2.41
CA ARG A 12 -25.47 9.50 -2.37
C ARG A 12 -25.22 8.47 -3.48
N GLU A 13 -26.10 7.48 -3.63
CA GLU A 13 -25.93 6.40 -4.62
C GLU A 13 -26.01 6.92 -6.06
N LYS A 14 -26.95 7.84 -6.33
CA LYS A 14 -27.05 8.49 -7.65
C LYS A 14 -25.83 9.34 -7.95
N ILE A 15 -25.29 10.03 -6.95
CA ILE A 15 -24.06 10.82 -7.07
C ILE A 15 -22.88 9.89 -7.31
N ALA A 16 -22.77 8.77 -6.58
CA ALA A 16 -21.72 7.77 -6.76
C ALA A 16 -21.70 7.21 -8.19
N ALA A 17 -22.86 6.94 -8.79
CA ALA A 17 -22.96 6.49 -10.18
C ALA A 17 -22.45 7.53 -11.22
N LEU A 18 -22.44 8.82 -10.85
CA LEU A 18 -21.91 9.89 -11.70
C LEU A 18 -20.40 10.11 -11.52
N LEU A 19 -19.78 9.52 -10.49
CA LEU A 19 -18.34 9.64 -10.27
C LEU A 19 -17.55 8.99 -11.40
N ARG A 20 -16.37 9.55 -11.66
CA ARG A 20 -15.41 9.04 -12.64
C ARG A 20 -14.04 8.97 -12.00
N PHE A 21 -13.31 7.92 -12.32
CA PHE A 21 -11.99 7.60 -11.78
C PHE A 21 -11.04 7.19 -12.90
N ALA A 22 -9.74 7.27 -12.63
CA ALA A 22 -8.74 6.53 -13.40
C ALA A 22 -8.68 5.09 -12.86
N SER A 23 -8.20 4.14 -13.66
CA SER A 23 -8.04 2.76 -13.19
C SER A 23 -6.89 2.04 -13.92
N THR A 24 -6.45 0.93 -13.34
CA THR A 24 -5.41 0.06 -13.94
C THR A 24 -5.83 -0.56 -15.26
N ASN A 25 -7.11 -0.51 -15.64
CA ASN A 25 -7.60 -1.00 -16.92
C ASN A 25 -7.11 -0.14 -18.10
N THR A 26 -7.01 1.17 -17.93
CA THR A 26 -6.47 2.08 -18.97
C THR A 26 -5.05 2.54 -18.67
N ASP A 27 -4.65 2.56 -17.40
CA ASP A 27 -3.34 3.07 -16.96
C ASP A 27 -3.10 4.54 -17.37
N GLU A 28 -4.18 5.27 -17.69
CA GLU A 28 -4.20 6.68 -18.06
C GLU A 28 -4.65 7.56 -16.88
N SER A 29 -4.15 8.79 -16.82
CA SER A 29 -4.56 9.77 -15.81
C SER A 29 -5.98 10.32 -16.05
N THR A 30 -6.56 10.07 -17.22
CA THR A 30 -7.90 10.52 -17.56
C THR A 30 -8.94 9.79 -16.70
N GLN A 31 -9.65 10.53 -15.85
CA GLN A 31 -10.71 9.95 -15.02
C GLN A 31 -12.01 9.78 -15.83
N ASN A 32 -12.16 8.65 -16.51
CA ASN A 32 -13.32 8.35 -17.36
C ASN A 32 -14.03 7.01 -17.00
N VAL A 33 -13.54 6.28 -16.01
CA VAL A 33 -14.13 5.01 -15.56
C VAL A 33 -15.22 5.28 -14.53
N SER A 34 -16.45 4.84 -14.79
CA SER A 34 -17.53 4.87 -13.78
C SER A 34 -17.49 3.64 -12.89
N LEU A 35 -18.13 3.71 -11.71
CA LEU A 35 -18.30 2.55 -10.83
C LEU A 35 -19.15 1.45 -11.50
N THR A 36 -20.15 1.82 -12.30
CA THR A 36 -20.93 0.86 -13.11
C THR A 36 -20.05 0.13 -14.11
N ASP A 37 -19.15 0.84 -14.79
CA ASP A 37 -18.24 0.23 -15.76
C ASP A 37 -17.25 -0.71 -15.06
N TYR A 38 -16.74 -0.33 -13.88
CA TYR A 38 -15.90 -1.20 -13.06
C TYR A 38 -16.65 -2.50 -12.69
N VAL A 39 -17.87 -2.39 -12.13
CA VAL A 39 -18.68 -3.54 -11.73
C VAL A 39 -18.93 -4.48 -12.91
N SER A 40 -19.17 -3.94 -14.11
CA SER A 40 -19.39 -4.73 -15.32
C SER A 40 -18.18 -5.57 -15.75
N ARG A 41 -16.98 -5.24 -15.28
CA ARG A 41 -15.71 -5.94 -15.58
C ARG A 41 -15.16 -6.74 -14.40
N MET A 42 -15.84 -6.75 -13.26
CA MET A 42 -15.42 -7.56 -12.12
C MET A 42 -15.30 -9.03 -12.50
N GLN A 43 -14.26 -9.67 -12.01
CA GLN A 43 -14.03 -11.09 -12.26
C GLN A 43 -15.01 -11.95 -11.44
N GLU A 44 -15.20 -13.21 -11.86
CA GLU A 44 -15.91 -14.19 -11.03
C GLU A 44 -15.19 -14.38 -9.69
N GLY A 45 -15.93 -14.46 -8.59
CA GLY A 45 -15.37 -14.52 -7.22
C GLY A 45 -15.03 -13.16 -6.61
N GLN A 46 -14.88 -12.10 -7.42
CA GLN A 46 -14.59 -10.76 -6.91
C GLN A 46 -15.79 -10.17 -6.16
N ASP A 47 -15.60 -9.84 -4.88
CA ASP A 47 -16.64 -9.33 -3.99
C ASP A 47 -16.55 -7.82 -3.73
N ALA A 48 -15.41 -7.19 -3.99
CA ALA A 48 -15.15 -5.79 -3.68
C ALA A 48 -14.66 -4.98 -4.89
N ILE A 49 -14.86 -3.66 -4.80
CA ILE A 49 -14.26 -2.66 -5.69
C ILE A 49 -12.96 -2.19 -5.04
N TYR A 50 -11.83 -2.46 -5.68
CA TYR A 50 -10.52 -2.13 -5.13
C TYR A 50 -10.06 -0.75 -5.58
N TYR A 51 -9.47 0.01 -4.67
CA TYR A 51 -8.87 1.30 -4.97
C TYR A 51 -7.56 1.51 -4.21
N VAL A 52 -6.72 2.43 -4.73
CA VAL A 52 -5.57 2.99 -4.03
C VAL A 52 -5.62 4.50 -4.12
N ALA A 53 -5.37 5.18 -2.99
CA ALA A 53 -5.26 6.64 -2.93
C ALA A 53 -3.79 7.07 -2.81
N ALA A 54 -3.39 8.07 -3.59
CA ALA A 54 -2.06 8.67 -3.52
C ALA A 54 -2.08 10.16 -3.88
N ASP A 55 -0.98 10.87 -3.65
CA ASP A 55 -0.85 12.31 -3.95
C ASP A 55 -1.04 12.68 -5.43
N ASN A 56 -0.77 11.72 -6.33
CA ASN A 56 -0.85 11.92 -7.76
C ASN A 56 -1.02 10.58 -8.49
N HIS A 57 -1.47 10.65 -9.74
CA HIS A 57 -1.74 9.47 -10.56
C HIS A 57 -0.50 8.58 -10.77
N VAL A 58 0.69 9.16 -10.90
CA VAL A 58 1.92 8.39 -11.14
C VAL A 58 2.26 7.53 -9.92
N THR A 59 2.11 8.07 -8.71
CA THR A 59 2.29 7.31 -7.47
C THR A 59 1.23 6.23 -7.32
N ALA A 60 -0.05 6.54 -7.55
CA ALA A 60 -1.13 5.53 -7.50
C ALA A 60 -0.89 4.39 -8.49
N LYS A 61 -0.55 4.73 -9.74
CA LYS A 61 -0.31 3.78 -10.84
C LYS A 61 0.89 2.86 -10.62
N ASN A 62 1.92 3.32 -9.89
CA ASN A 62 3.15 2.57 -9.63
C ASN A 62 3.25 2.10 -8.17
N SER A 63 2.14 2.11 -7.43
CA SER A 63 2.12 1.67 -6.04
C SER A 63 2.54 0.19 -5.93
N PRO A 64 3.32 -0.21 -4.93
CA PRO A 64 3.58 -1.63 -4.67
C PRO A 64 2.28 -2.41 -4.39
N HIS A 65 1.26 -1.75 -3.83
CA HIS A 65 0.03 -2.42 -3.41
C HIS A 65 -0.80 -2.99 -4.56
N ILE A 66 -0.62 -2.49 -5.80
CA ILE A 66 -1.36 -2.97 -6.97
C ILE A 66 -0.73 -4.18 -7.66
N GLU A 67 0.47 -4.61 -7.25
CA GLU A 67 1.25 -5.65 -7.95
C GLU A 67 0.49 -6.98 -8.08
N VAL A 68 0.01 -7.54 -6.97
CA VAL A 68 -0.78 -8.78 -7.00
C VAL A 68 -2.09 -8.61 -7.77
N PHE A 69 -2.73 -7.44 -7.70
CA PHE A 69 -3.98 -7.14 -8.42
C PHE A 69 -3.73 -7.16 -9.93
N ARG A 70 -2.65 -6.51 -10.39
CA ARG A 70 -2.22 -6.59 -11.80
C ARG A 70 -1.92 -8.03 -12.22
N LYS A 71 -1.19 -8.79 -11.38
CA LYS A 71 -0.86 -10.19 -11.65
C LYS A 71 -2.10 -11.08 -11.80
N LYS A 72 -3.14 -10.84 -10.99
CA LYS A 72 -4.43 -11.54 -11.08
C LYS A 72 -5.40 -10.91 -12.09
N GLY A 73 -5.03 -9.80 -12.74
CA GLY A 73 -5.89 -9.08 -13.68
C GLY A 73 -7.09 -8.37 -13.03
N ILE A 74 -7.05 -8.14 -11.71
CA ILE A 74 -8.11 -7.47 -10.95
C ILE A 74 -7.93 -5.95 -11.13
N GLU A 75 -8.98 -5.27 -11.57
CA GLU A 75 -8.96 -3.82 -11.79
C GLU A 75 -8.85 -3.07 -10.44
N VAL A 76 -8.05 -2.01 -10.39
CA VAL A 76 -7.92 -1.11 -9.24
C VAL A 76 -8.19 0.32 -9.69
N LEU A 77 -9.04 1.03 -8.95
CA LEU A 77 -9.25 2.47 -9.14
C LEU A 77 -8.05 3.26 -8.61
N LEU A 78 -7.57 4.21 -9.40
CA LEU A 78 -6.40 5.04 -9.11
C LEU A 78 -6.89 6.43 -8.68
N LEU A 79 -6.92 6.66 -7.37
CA LEU A 79 -7.43 7.89 -6.75
C LEU A 79 -6.23 8.82 -6.50
N SER A 80 -6.36 10.05 -6.97
CA SER A 80 -5.24 11.00 -6.98
C SER A 80 -5.63 12.43 -6.68
N ASP A 81 -6.92 12.70 -6.44
CA ASP A 81 -7.38 14.02 -6.04
C ASP A 81 -7.39 14.13 -4.53
N ARG A 82 -7.07 15.31 -3.99
CA ARG A 82 -7.02 15.56 -2.54
C ARG A 82 -8.33 15.24 -1.80
N ILE A 83 -9.46 15.26 -2.50
CA ILE A 83 -10.78 14.96 -1.95
C ILE A 83 -11.06 13.45 -1.89
N ASP A 84 -10.29 12.62 -2.58
CA ASP A 84 -10.62 11.21 -2.78
C ASP A 84 -10.59 10.42 -1.46
N ASP A 85 -9.60 10.63 -0.59
CA ASP A 85 -9.57 9.99 0.74
C ASP A 85 -10.81 10.34 1.58
N TRP A 86 -11.24 11.60 1.53
CA TRP A 86 -12.44 12.05 2.23
C TRP A 86 -13.70 11.43 1.61
N LEU A 87 -13.78 11.41 0.27
CA LEU A 87 -14.88 10.82 -0.48
C LEU A 87 -15.03 9.33 -0.16
N MET A 88 -13.94 8.57 -0.09
CA MET A 88 -13.97 7.14 0.22
C MET A 88 -14.44 6.87 1.66
N GLY A 89 -14.26 7.80 2.59
CA GLY A 89 -14.89 7.75 3.92
C GLY A 89 -16.43 7.87 3.90
N HIS A 90 -17.02 8.27 2.78
CA HIS A 90 -18.46 8.43 2.60
C HIS A 90 -19.08 7.48 1.57
N VAL A 91 -18.27 6.85 0.72
CA VAL A 91 -18.69 5.87 -0.29
C VAL A 91 -18.12 4.51 0.08
N ASN A 92 -18.81 3.83 0.99
CA ASN A 92 -18.36 2.53 1.51
C ASN A 92 -18.76 1.35 0.59
N GLU A 93 -19.81 1.51 -0.20
CA GLU A 93 -20.31 0.48 -1.11
C GLU A 93 -20.95 1.10 -2.37
N PHE A 94 -20.99 0.33 -3.45
CA PHE A 94 -21.71 0.64 -4.67
C PHE A 94 -22.28 -0.65 -5.28
N ASP A 95 -23.57 -0.67 -5.61
CA ASP A 95 -24.26 -1.85 -6.17
C ASP A 95 -24.06 -3.14 -5.34
N GLY A 96 -24.07 -2.99 -4.01
CA GLY A 96 -23.83 -4.08 -3.06
C GLY A 96 -22.38 -4.57 -2.97
N LYS A 97 -21.44 -3.90 -3.63
CA LYS A 97 -20.00 -4.19 -3.59
C LYS A 97 -19.28 -3.20 -2.66
N PRO A 98 -18.62 -3.63 -1.58
CA PRO A 98 -17.82 -2.75 -0.75
C PRO A 98 -16.64 -2.15 -1.52
N LEU A 99 -16.27 -0.92 -1.22
CA LEU A 99 -15.04 -0.30 -1.70
C LEU A 99 -13.92 -0.58 -0.68
N LYS A 100 -12.81 -1.17 -1.13
CA LYS A 100 -11.67 -1.55 -0.28
C LYS A 100 -10.39 -0.82 -0.70
N ASP A 101 -9.76 -0.17 0.27
CA ASP A 101 -8.43 0.42 0.12
C ASP A 101 -7.37 -0.67 0.16
N ILE A 102 -6.66 -0.86 -0.95
CA ILE A 102 -5.62 -1.89 -1.01
C ILE A 102 -4.35 -1.47 -0.26
N ALA A 103 -4.19 -0.23 0.19
CA ALA A 103 -3.05 0.19 1.01
C ALA A 103 -3.28 -0.04 2.52
N LYS A 104 -4.43 -0.58 2.92
CA LYS A 104 -4.82 -0.79 4.32
C LYS A 104 -5.14 -2.24 4.63
N GLY A 105 -4.99 -2.58 5.91
CA GLY A 105 -5.41 -3.88 6.45
C GLY A 105 -4.70 -5.07 5.80
N GLU A 106 -5.29 -6.25 5.95
CA GLU A 106 -4.77 -7.46 5.30
C GLU A 106 -5.11 -7.50 3.82
N LEU A 107 -4.28 -8.20 3.04
CA LEU A 107 -4.61 -8.46 1.64
C LEU A 107 -5.82 -9.39 1.56
N ASP A 108 -6.95 -8.84 1.13
CA ASP A 108 -8.18 -9.59 0.92
C ASP A 108 -8.64 -9.48 -0.54
N LEU A 109 -8.48 -10.58 -1.27
CA LEU A 109 -8.84 -10.71 -2.68
C LEU A 109 -10.20 -11.39 -2.89
N GLY A 110 -11.00 -11.56 -1.83
CA GLY A 110 -12.31 -12.23 -1.86
C GLY A 110 -12.22 -13.76 -1.91
N ASP A 111 -11.22 -14.28 -2.65
CA ASP A 111 -10.93 -15.71 -2.83
C ASP A 111 -9.52 -16.07 -2.31
N SER A 112 -9.13 -15.62 -1.12
CA SER A 112 -7.88 -16.08 -0.51
C SER A 112 -7.93 -17.60 -0.31
N THR A 113 -7.25 -18.33 -1.17
CA THR A 113 -7.32 -19.81 -1.22
C THR A 113 -6.68 -20.41 0.02
N GLU A 114 -7.05 -21.65 0.38
CA GLU A 114 -6.33 -22.38 1.43
C GLU A 114 -4.83 -22.49 1.13
N GLU A 115 -4.46 -22.53 -0.16
CA GLU A 115 -3.07 -22.52 -0.63
C GLU A 115 -2.36 -21.21 -0.28
N GLU A 116 -2.97 -20.05 -0.53
CA GLU A 116 -2.37 -18.74 -0.21
C GLU A 116 -2.21 -18.54 1.30
N LYS A 117 -3.16 -19.02 2.10
CA LYS A 117 -3.03 -19.00 3.57
C LYS A 117 -1.88 -19.90 4.04
N ALA A 118 -1.76 -21.09 3.47
CA ALA A 118 -0.66 -22.00 3.77
C ALA A 118 0.69 -21.42 3.32
N GLU A 119 0.75 -20.73 2.18
CA GLU A 119 1.95 -20.06 1.68
C GLU A 119 2.39 -18.93 2.62
N LEU A 120 1.46 -18.12 3.13
CA LEU A 120 1.78 -17.05 4.06
C LEU A 120 2.29 -17.59 5.41
N GLU A 121 1.66 -18.64 5.95
CA GLU A 121 2.11 -19.30 7.18
C GLU A 121 3.48 -19.97 7.01
N ALA A 122 3.69 -20.63 5.87
CA ALA A 122 5.00 -21.18 5.52
C ALA A 122 6.05 -20.06 5.45
N ALA A 123 5.79 -18.99 4.71
CA ALA A 123 6.69 -17.84 4.61
C ALA A 123 7.00 -17.21 5.97
N LYS A 124 6.01 -17.13 6.86
CA LYS A 124 6.20 -16.63 8.23
C LYS A 124 7.11 -17.54 9.05
N SER A 125 6.84 -18.84 9.04
CA SER A 125 7.62 -19.82 9.82
C SER A 125 9.05 -20.01 9.29
N GLU A 126 9.23 -20.03 7.97
CA GLU A 126 10.55 -20.22 7.33
C GLU A 126 11.45 -18.98 7.48
N ASN A 127 10.87 -17.79 7.66
CA ASN A 127 11.60 -16.52 7.74
C ASN A 127 11.48 -15.85 9.12
N GLU A 128 11.06 -16.59 10.16
CA GLU A 128 10.83 -16.03 11.50
C GLU A 128 12.04 -15.24 12.03
N GLY A 129 13.25 -15.82 11.90
CA GLY A 129 14.49 -15.16 12.31
C GLY A 129 14.79 -13.85 11.56
N LEU A 130 14.52 -13.80 10.25
CA LEU A 130 14.68 -12.58 9.45
C LEU A 130 13.68 -11.50 9.88
N LEU A 131 12.42 -11.87 10.08
CA LEU A 131 11.35 -10.96 10.46
C LEU A 131 11.61 -10.35 11.84
N GLU A 132 12.07 -11.15 12.80
CA GLU A 132 12.49 -10.68 14.12
C GLU A 132 13.69 -9.73 14.04
N ARG A 133 14.70 -10.08 13.22
CA ARG A 133 15.91 -9.26 13.05
C ARG A 133 15.58 -7.91 12.38
N LEU A 134 14.70 -7.91 11.38
CA LEU A 134 14.15 -6.68 10.78
C LEU A 134 13.39 -5.85 11.80
N LYS A 135 12.51 -6.48 12.59
CA LYS A 135 11.73 -5.79 13.62
C LYS A 135 12.63 -5.14 14.67
N ALA A 136 13.71 -5.80 15.08
CA ALA A 136 14.69 -5.26 16.00
C ALA A 136 15.50 -4.10 15.40
N ALA A 137 15.92 -4.21 14.13
CA ALA A 137 16.65 -3.14 13.44
C ALA A 137 15.79 -1.89 13.18
N LEU A 138 14.46 -2.05 13.14
CA LEU A 138 13.48 -1.00 12.87
C LEU A 138 12.64 -0.63 14.11
N ASP A 139 13.19 -0.85 15.31
CA ASP A 139 12.50 -0.53 16.56
C ASP A 139 12.10 0.95 16.62
N GLY A 140 10.86 1.21 17.05
CA GLY A 140 10.27 2.56 17.07
C GLY A 140 10.08 3.22 15.70
N ARG A 141 10.00 2.42 14.61
CA ARG A 141 9.69 2.90 13.25
C ARG A 141 8.55 2.14 12.58
N VAL A 142 8.33 0.90 12.99
CA VAL A 142 7.26 0.03 12.47
C VAL A 142 6.59 -0.66 13.64
N SER A 143 5.28 -0.89 13.58
CA SER A 143 4.53 -1.59 14.63
C SER A 143 4.70 -3.11 14.53
N GLU A 144 4.79 -3.64 13.31
CA GLU A 144 4.95 -5.06 13.00
C GLU A 144 5.79 -5.25 11.72
N VAL A 145 6.46 -6.40 11.60
CA VAL A 145 7.08 -6.86 10.35
C VAL A 145 6.49 -8.23 10.02
N ARG A 146 5.91 -8.40 8.83
CA ARG A 146 5.25 -9.64 8.42
C ARG A 146 5.49 -9.96 6.94
N PRO A 147 5.44 -11.24 6.51
CA PRO A 147 5.48 -11.58 5.09
C PRO A 147 4.21 -11.10 4.38
N THR A 148 4.26 -10.99 3.05
CA THR A 148 3.09 -10.62 2.24
C THR A 148 3.05 -11.34 0.90
N LEU A 149 1.83 -11.62 0.44
CA LEU A 149 1.54 -12.09 -0.93
C LEU A 149 1.11 -10.94 -1.87
N ARG A 150 1.09 -9.71 -1.36
CA ARG A 150 0.69 -8.50 -2.10
C ARG A 150 1.69 -8.10 -3.18
N LEU A 151 2.95 -8.45 -2.97
CA LEU A 151 4.09 -7.97 -3.75
C LEU A 151 4.59 -9.06 -4.71
N THR A 152 4.91 -8.65 -5.93
CA THR A 152 5.54 -9.50 -6.95
C THR A 152 6.99 -9.10 -7.14
N ASP A 153 7.23 -7.81 -7.40
CA ASP A 153 8.53 -7.26 -7.79
C ASP A 153 9.11 -6.35 -6.71
N SER A 154 8.27 -5.74 -5.88
CA SER A 154 8.75 -4.92 -4.76
C SER A 154 9.26 -5.76 -3.60
N PRO A 155 10.34 -5.32 -2.92
CA PRO A 155 10.88 -6.04 -1.76
C PRO A 155 10.04 -5.85 -0.48
N ALA A 156 9.38 -4.69 -0.34
CA ALA A 156 8.55 -4.38 0.82
C ALA A 156 7.55 -3.27 0.51
N CYS A 157 6.51 -3.17 1.33
CA CYS A 157 5.57 -2.05 1.39
C CYS A 157 5.10 -1.80 2.82
N LEU A 158 4.62 -0.59 3.09
CA LEU A 158 4.02 -0.21 4.37
C LEU A 158 2.50 -0.32 4.33
N VAL A 159 1.90 -0.80 5.40
CA VAL A 159 0.44 -0.92 5.51
C VAL A 159 0.00 -0.31 6.83
N VAL A 160 -1.11 0.43 6.80
CA VAL A 160 -1.76 0.92 8.02
C VAL A 160 -2.95 0.04 8.37
N GLY A 161 -3.40 0.09 9.62
CA GLY A 161 -4.57 -0.67 10.06
C GLY A 161 -5.82 -0.32 9.24
N GLU A 162 -6.74 -1.28 9.10
CA GLU A 162 -7.96 -1.12 8.28
C GLU A 162 -8.80 0.11 8.69
N HIS A 163 -8.83 0.42 9.98
CA HIS A 163 -9.57 1.56 10.54
C HIS A 163 -8.71 2.79 10.79
N GLU A 164 -7.42 2.75 10.44
CA GLU A 164 -6.52 3.88 10.61
C GLU A 164 -6.66 4.87 9.45
N LEU A 165 -6.26 6.12 9.73
CA LEU A 165 -6.16 7.15 8.71
C LEU A 165 -5.08 6.74 7.71
N GLY A 166 -5.39 6.85 6.41
CA GLY A 166 -4.40 6.65 5.37
C GLY A 166 -3.28 7.69 5.48
N ALA A 167 -2.10 7.36 4.96
CA ALA A 167 -0.92 8.25 5.01
C ALA A 167 -1.20 9.66 4.44
N GLN A 168 -2.06 9.75 3.43
CA GLN A 168 -2.45 11.01 2.78
C GLN A 168 -3.33 11.88 3.68
N MET A 169 -4.42 11.32 4.22
CA MET A 169 -5.31 12.04 5.14
C MET A 169 -4.56 12.49 6.40
N ARG A 170 -3.67 11.65 6.93
CA ARG A 170 -2.81 11.97 8.06
C ARG A 170 -1.97 13.23 7.80
N ARG A 171 -1.28 13.29 6.65
CA ARG A 171 -0.50 14.46 6.22
C ARG A 171 -1.35 15.71 6.06
N ILE A 172 -2.56 15.59 5.51
CA ILE A 172 -3.49 16.73 5.36
C ILE A 172 -3.86 17.31 6.74
N LEU A 173 -4.13 16.46 7.73
CA LEU A 173 -4.51 16.87 9.08
C LEU A 173 -3.33 17.47 9.85
N GLU A 174 -2.14 16.86 9.76
CA GLU A 174 -0.90 17.40 10.35
C GLU A 174 -0.56 18.78 9.74
N ALA A 175 -0.67 18.93 8.41
CA ALA A 175 -0.49 20.22 7.74
C ALA A 175 -1.55 21.27 8.13
N ALA A 176 -2.73 20.83 8.59
CA ALA A 176 -3.76 21.69 9.17
C ALA A 176 -3.54 21.99 10.66
N GLY A 177 -2.43 21.51 11.26
CA GLY A 177 -2.07 21.74 12.66
C GLY A 177 -2.84 20.87 13.65
N GLN A 178 -3.40 19.74 13.20
CA GLN A 178 -3.95 18.72 14.11
C GLN A 178 -2.82 17.84 14.64
N ASP A 179 -2.73 17.69 15.95
CA ASP A 179 -1.87 16.70 16.57
C ASP A 179 -2.54 15.32 16.45
N LEU A 180 -1.96 14.45 15.64
CA LEU A 180 -2.40 13.06 15.50
C LEU A 180 -1.47 12.15 16.31
N PRO A 181 -2.00 11.12 17.01
CA PRO A 181 -1.17 10.17 17.72
C PRO A 181 -0.27 9.43 16.74
N ASP A 182 1.01 9.24 17.10
CA ASP A 182 1.93 8.40 16.35
C ASP A 182 1.30 7.02 16.10
N SER A 183 1.30 6.59 14.84
CA SER A 183 0.91 5.23 14.49
C SER A 183 1.95 4.72 13.51
N ASP A 184 2.74 3.78 14.01
CA ASP A 184 3.82 3.16 13.26
C ASP A 184 3.20 2.16 12.26
N PRO A 185 3.57 2.23 10.97
CA PRO A 185 3.05 1.33 9.97
C PRO A 185 3.52 -0.11 10.18
N ILE A 186 2.82 -1.05 9.57
CA ILE A 186 3.23 -2.44 9.43
C ILE A 186 4.13 -2.55 8.20
N LEU A 187 5.33 -3.12 8.34
CA LEU A 187 6.19 -3.44 7.21
C LEU A 187 5.86 -4.83 6.68
N GLU A 188 5.26 -4.87 5.50
CA GLU A 188 5.03 -6.09 4.74
C GLU A 188 6.23 -6.38 3.83
N VAL A 189 6.80 -7.58 3.94
CA VAL A 189 8.06 -7.96 3.27
C VAL A 189 7.82 -9.11 2.30
N ASN A 190 8.33 -8.98 1.07
CA ASN A 190 8.36 -10.05 0.08
C ASN A 190 9.56 -10.97 0.32
N THR A 191 9.37 -12.02 1.13
CA THR A 191 10.44 -12.98 1.49
C THR A 191 11.00 -13.73 0.28
N SER A 192 10.27 -13.76 -0.85
CA SER A 192 10.74 -14.37 -2.08
C SER A 192 11.72 -13.47 -2.87
N HIS A 193 11.71 -12.15 -2.60
CA HIS A 193 12.47 -11.15 -3.34
C HIS A 193 13.99 -11.27 -3.10
N GLY A 194 14.78 -11.08 -4.16
CA GLY A 194 16.23 -11.28 -4.13
C GLY A 194 16.97 -10.38 -3.13
N LEU A 195 16.52 -9.14 -2.94
CA LEU A 195 17.06 -8.23 -1.93
C LEU A 195 16.83 -8.77 -0.51
N VAL A 196 15.62 -9.24 -0.22
CA VAL A 196 15.24 -9.73 1.12
C VAL A 196 16.00 -11.01 1.46
N LYS A 197 16.10 -11.94 0.50
CA LYS A 197 16.94 -13.15 0.63
C LYS A 197 18.42 -12.82 0.87
N ARG A 198 18.94 -11.78 0.21
CA ARG A 198 20.32 -11.36 0.41
C ARG A 198 20.54 -10.72 1.78
N MET A 199 19.57 -9.94 2.26
CA MET A 199 19.61 -9.38 3.62
C MET A 199 19.65 -10.48 4.69
N ASP A 200 18.89 -11.56 4.51
CA ASP A 200 18.91 -12.70 5.43
C ASP A 200 20.31 -13.34 5.55
N SER A 201 21.04 -13.39 4.44
CA SER A 201 22.42 -13.91 4.41
C SER A 201 23.50 -12.94 4.93
N GLU A 202 23.15 -11.68 5.24
CA GLU A 202 24.12 -10.67 5.70
C GLU A 202 24.52 -10.93 7.16
N GLN A 203 25.82 -11.10 7.40
CA GLN A 203 26.38 -11.44 8.71
C GLN A 203 26.87 -10.21 9.47
N ASP A 204 27.16 -9.11 8.77
CA ASP A 204 27.51 -7.84 9.39
C ASP A 204 26.23 -7.15 9.88
N GLU A 205 26.06 -7.05 11.21
CA GLU A 205 24.87 -6.43 11.82
C GLU A 205 24.74 -4.94 11.51
N ASP A 206 25.84 -4.21 11.38
CA ASP A 206 25.80 -2.78 11.04
C ASP A 206 25.31 -2.62 9.60
N ARG A 207 25.76 -3.49 8.70
CA ARG A 207 25.31 -3.51 7.32
C ARG A 207 23.86 -3.98 7.18
N PHE A 208 23.45 -4.98 7.96
CA PHE A 208 22.07 -5.42 8.01
C PHE A 208 21.14 -4.29 8.48
N ALA A 209 21.53 -3.56 9.52
CA ALA A 209 20.76 -2.40 10.01
C ALA A 209 20.63 -1.29 8.96
N ASP A 210 21.71 -0.97 8.24
CA ASP A 210 21.68 -0.02 7.12
C ASP A 210 20.74 -0.49 6.00
N LEU A 211 20.78 -1.78 5.64
CA LEU A 211 19.89 -2.38 4.64
C LEU A 211 18.43 -2.34 5.08
N ALA A 212 18.13 -2.63 6.36
CA ALA A 212 16.78 -2.59 6.91
C ALA A 212 16.20 -1.17 6.85
N LEU A 213 17.00 -0.16 7.23
CA LEU A 213 16.60 1.24 7.14
C LEU A 213 16.37 1.68 5.68
N ILE A 214 17.23 1.26 4.76
CA ILE A 214 17.04 1.54 3.33
C ILE A 214 15.78 0.87 2.80
N LEU A 215 15.50 -0.37 3.19
CA LEU A 215 14.29 -1.09 2.79
C LEU A 215 13.04 -0.33 3.27
N LEU A 216 13.04 0.14 4.52
CA LEU A 216 11.97 0.97 5.07
C LEU A 216 11.82 2.30 4.31
N ASP A 217 12.92 3.02 4.10
CA ASP A 217 12.92 4.31 3.40
C ASP A 217 12.42 4.15 1.94
N GLN A 218 12.82 3.07 1.25
CA GLN A 218 12.33 2.75 -0.09
C GLN A 218 10.82 2.44 -0.09
N ALA A 219 10.32 1.67 0.88
CA ALA A 219 8.90 1.38 1.01
C ALA A 219 8.08 2.67 1.26
N THR A 220 8.58 3.57 2.11
CA THR A 220 8.00 4.89 2.37
C THR A 220 7.93 5.73 1.08
N LEU A 221 9.02 5.82 0.34
CA LEU A 221 9.09 6.58 -0.90
C LEU A 221 8.17 6.01 -1.99
N ALA A 222 8.08 4.68 -2.11
CA ALA A 222 7.26 4.00 -3.11
C ALA A 222 5.76 4.30 -2.96
N GLN A 223 5.31 4.67 -1.76
CA GLN A 223 3.94 5.10 -1.49
C GLN A 223 3.72 6.60 -1.67
N GLY A 224 4.76 7.33 -2.09
CA GLY A 224 4.73 8.79 -2.24
C GLY A 224 4.82 9.55 -0.91
N SER A 225 5.24 8.90 0.18
CA SER A 225 5.54 9.59 1.43
C SER A 225 6.93 10.22 1.39
N GLN A 226 7.11 11.30 2.14
CA GLN A 226 8.41 11.94 2.32
C GLN A 226 9.17 11.22 3.43
N LEU A 227 10.50 11.29 3.35
CA LEU A 227 11.37 10.81 4.44
C LEU A 227 11.59 11.92 5.45
N ASP A 228 11.64 11.56 6.72
CA ASP A 228 11.98 12.50 7.81
C ASP A 228 13.42 13.02 7.69
N ASP A 229 14.35 12.13 7.31
CA ASP A 229 15.75 12.46 7.08
C ASP A 229 16.26 11.90 5.73
N PRO A 230 16.02 12.63 4.62
CA PRO A 230 16.51 12.25 3.30
C PRO A 230 18.04 12.21 3.21
N ALA A 231 18.76 12.99 4.04
CA ALA A 231 20.21 13.05 4.00
C ALA A 231 20.83 11.76 4.55
N SER A 232 20.28 11.25 5.65
CA SER A 232 20.68 9.95 6.21
C SER A 232 20.41 8.80 5.25
N TYR A 233 19.25 8.79 4.57
CA TYR A 233 18.95 7.81 3.51
C TYR A 233 20.01 7.82 2.40
N VAL A 234 20.30 9.00 1.84
CA VAL A 234 21.31 9.15 0.78
C VAL A 234 22.70 8.71 1.26
N SER A 235 23.07 9.03 2.50
CA SER A 235 24.34 8.62 3.10
C SER A 235 24.47 7.10 3.18
N ARG A 236 23.44 6.40 3.70
CA ARG A 236 23.40 4.93 3.77
C ARG A 236 23.47 4.29 2.38
N MET A 237 22.70 4.83 1.43
CA MET A 237 22.70 4.34 0.05
C MET A 237 24.07 4.49 -0.61
N ASN A 238 24.73 5.64 -0.45
CA ASN A 238 26.07 5.88 -0.99
C ASN A 238 27.11 4.94 -0.36
N LYS A 239 27.03 4.68 0.95
CA LYS A 239 27.91 3.73 1.64
C LYS A 239 27.80 2.34 1.00
N LEU A 240 26.58 1.82 0.81
CA LEU A 240 26.37 0.52 0.16
C LEU A 240 26.88 0.47 -1.28
N LEU A 241 26.65 1.53 -2.07
CA LEU A 241 27.10 1.58 -3.47
C LEU A 241 28.63 1.51 -3.59
N VAL A 242 29.35 2.15 -2.67
CA VAL A 242 30.82 2.07 -2.61
C VAL A 242 31.26 0.66 -2.25
N GLU A 243 30.65 0.03 -1.24
CA GLU A 243 30.98 -1.34 -0.82
C GLU A 243 30.68 -2.39 -1.91
N MET A 244 29.65 -2.18 -2.73
CA MET A 244 29.32 -3.07 -3.85
C MET A 244 30.28 -2.96 -5.04
N SER A 245 31.05 -1.87 -5.11
CA SER A 245 32.03 -1.64 -6.17
C SER A 245 33.43 -2.19 -5.86
N ALA A 246 33.62 -2.71 -4.64
CA ALA A 246 34.84 -3.34 -4.15
C ALA A 246 34.77 -4.88 -4.24
#